data_AF-A0A7J3AD03-F1
#
_entry.id   AF-A0A7J3AD03-F1
#
_cell.length_a   1.000
_cell.length_b   1.000
_cell.length_c   1.000
_cell.angle_alpha   90.00
_cell.angle_beta   90.00
_cell.angle_gamma   90.00
#
_symmetry.space_group_name_H-M   'P 1'
#
loop_
_entity.id
_entity.type
_entity.pdbx_description
1 polymer ?
#
loop_
_entity_poly.entity_id
_entity_poly.type
_entity_poly.pdbx_seq_one_letter_code
_entity_poly.pdbx_strand_id
1 'polypeptide(L)' 'MRLMLNRMEERHPGTKFAVFKSIERLRPALDEIGRKAGFKECVACGEPAAAELCRVCEFLRRIS' A
#
# COMPACT_ATOMS: atom_id res chain seq x y z
N MET A 1 -6.44 13.48 5.95
CA MET A 1 -5.54 13.84 4.81
C MET A 1 -6.24 14.51 3.64
N ARG A 2 -7.34 13.96 3.08
CA ARG A 2 -7.99 14.51 1.87
C ARG A 2 -8.37 15.98 1.96
N LEU A 3 -8.97 16.40 3.08
CA LEU A 3 -9.37 17.79 3.31
C LEU A 3 -8.18 18.76 3.34
N MET A 4 -7.09 18.37 4.01
CA MET A 4 -5.86 19.17 4.09
C MET A 4 -5.24 19.35 2.71
N LEU A 5 -5.04 18.25 1.97
CA LEU A 5 -4.46 18.30 0.62
C LEU A 5 -5.30 19.11 -0.35
N ASN A 6 -6.63 19.06 -0.22
CA ASN A 6 -7.53 19.87 -1.05
C ASN A 6 -7.39 21.37 -0.75
N ARG A 7 -7.31 21.78 0.53
CA ARG A 7 -7.08 23.19 0.88
C ARG A 7 -5.72 23.70 0.40
N MET A 8 -4.68 22.86 0.46
CA MET A 8 -3.35 23.24 -0.03
C MET A 8 -3.33 23.35 -1.55
N GLU A 9 -4.00 22.45 -2.26
CA GLU A 9 -4.16 22.53 -3.72
C GLU A 9 -4.91 23.79 -4.16
N GLU A 10 -5.97 24.15 -3.44
CA GLU A 10 -6.76 25.36 -3.70
C GLU A 10 -5.92 26.64 -3.51
N ARG A 11 -5.05 26.68 -2.49
CA ARG A 11 -4.14 27.81 -2.23
C ARG A 11 -2.90 27.81 -3.13
N HIS A 12 -2.44 26.63 -3.53
CA HIS A 12 -1.22 26.40 -4.30
C HIS A 12 -1.46 25.28 -5.32
N PRO A 13 -1.92 25.63 -6.53
CA PRO A 13 -2.15 24.67 -7.60
C PRO A 13 -0.90 23.84 -7.89
N GLY A 14 -1.06 22.53 -7.99
CA GLY A 14 0.04 21.57 -8.20
C GLY A 14 0.57 20.92 -6.92
N THR A 15 0.08 21.26 -5.73
CA THR A 15 0.51 20.65 -4.47
C THR A 15 0.38 19.12 -4.48
N LYS A 16 -0.76 18.57 -4.92
CA LYS A 16 -0.99 17.12 -5.01
C LYS A 16 0.01 16.46 -5.95
N PHE A 17 0.32 17.11 -7.07
CA PHE A 17 1.31 16.62 -8.02
C PHE A 17 2.73 16.66 -7.42
N ALA A 18 3.09 17.74 -6.71
CA ALA A 18 4.38 17.85 -6.02
C ALA A 18 4.55 16.78 -4.92
N VAL A 19 3.48 16.51 -4.16
CA VAL A 19 3.46 15.42 -3.16
C VAL A 19 3.64 14.07 -3.84
N PHE A 20 2.90 13.80 -4.92
CA PHE A 20 3.04 12.56 -5.68
C PHE A 20 4.46 12.38 -6.23
N LYS A 21 5.02 13.40 -6.89
CA LYS A 21 6.41 13.43 -7.38
C LYS A 21 7.43 13.15 -6.27
N SER A 22 7.18 13.67 -5.07
CA SER A 22 8.06 13.45 -3.92
C SER A 22 8.03 11.99 -3.49
N ILE A 23 6.84 11.36 -3.46
CA ILE A 23 6.70 9.93 -3.17
C ILE A 23 7.39 9.09 -4.25
N GLU A 24 7.24 9.42 -5.54
CA GLU A 24 7.91 8.71 -6.62
C GLU A 24 9.44 8.76 -6.50
N ARG A 25 10.00 9.89 -6.07
CA ARG A 25 11.45 10.02 -5.82
C ARG A 25 11.92 9.15 -4.66
N LEU A 26 11.08 8.95 -3.65
CA LEU A 26 11.39 8.09 -2.50
C LEU A 26 11.21 6.60 -2.79
N ARG A 27 10.35 6.24 -3.75
CA ARG A 27 10.00 4.85 -4.07
C ARG A 27 11.23 3.93 -4.25
N PRO A 28 12.27 4.27 -5.03
CA PRO A 28 13.42 3.37 -5.22
C PRO A 28 14.15 3.03 -3.93
N ALA A 29 14.23 3.97 -2.99
CA ALA A 29 14.86 3.74 -1.68
C ALA A 29 14.00 2.86 -0.76
N LEU A 30 12.68 2.81 -0.99
CA LEU A 30 11.73 1.99 -0.24
C LEU A 30 11.52 0.60 -0.86
N ASP A 31 11.80 0.43 -2.16
CA ASP A 31 11.61 -0.83 -2.87
C ASP A 31 12.43 -1.98 -2.25
N GLU A 32 13.61 -1.69 -1.69
CA GLU A 32 14.43 -2.69 -1.00
C GLU A 32 13.77 -3.23 0.27
N ILE A 33 13.00 -2.38 0.97
CA ILE A 33 12.19 -2.79 2.12
C ILE A 33 11.06 -3.70 1.66
N GLY A 34 10.39 -3.35 0.56
CA GLY A 34 9.28 -4.13 0.00
C GLY A 34 9.69 -5.52 -0.49
N ARG A 35 10.88 -5.66 -1.09
CA ARG A 35 11.39 -6.96 -1.56
C ARG A 35 11.68 -7.96 -0.44
N LYS A 36 12.02 -7.48 0.77
CA LYS A 36 12.26 -8.35 1.94
C LYS A 36 10.97 -8.97 2.51
N ALA A 37 9.79 -8.54 2.05
CA ALA A 37 8.51 -8.97 2.59
C ALA A 37 8.10 -10.42 2.22
N GLY A 38 8.85 -11.11 1.36
CA GLY A 38 8.78 -12.57 1.18
C GLY A 38 7.36 -13.13 1.01
N PHE A 39 6.62 -12.65 0.00
CA PHE A 39 5.28 -13.17 -0.29
C PHE A 39 5.35 -14.65 -0.68
N LYS A 40 4.47 -15.45 -0.09
CA LYS A 40 4.26 -16.87 -0.41
C LYS A 40 2.83 -17.09 -0.90
N GLU A 41 2.49 -18.30 -1.31
CA GLU A 41 1.12 -18.64 -1.73
C GLU A 41 0.25 -19.02 -0.52
N CYS A 42 -1.00 -18.57 -0.53
CA CYS A 42 -1.99 -18.91 0.48
C CYS A 42 -2.35 -20.40 0.39
N VAL A 43 -2.27 -21.14 1.50
CA VAL A 43 -2.57 -22.59 1.52
C VAL A 43 -4.04 -22.94 1.25
N ALA A 44 -4.95 -21.96 1.29
CA ALA A 44 -6.38 -22.18 1.09
C ALA A 44 -6.86 -21.82 -0.33
N CYS A 45 -6.23 -20.83 -1.00
CA CYS A 45 -6.71 -20.33 -2.29
C CYS A 45 -5.62 -20.11 -3.34
N GLY A 46 -4.34 -20.29 -3.01
CA GLY A 46 -3.22 -20.12 -3.95
C GLY A 46 -2.77 -18.68 -4.22
N GLU A 47 -3.50 -17.67 -3.73
CA GLU A 47 -3.17 -16.25 -3.95
C GLU A 47 -1.94 -15.79 -3.13
N PRO A 48 -1.24 -14.72 -3.54
CA PRO A 48 -0.13 -14.15 -2.77
C PRO A 48 -0.53 -13.75 -1.35
N ALA A 49 0.29 -14.15 -0.38
CA ALA A 49 0.06 -13.97 1.04
C ALA A 49 1.36 -13.59 1.76
N ALA A 50 1.25 -12.69 2.72
CA ALA A 50 2.35 -12.36 3.64
C ALA A 50 2.49 -13.39 4.79
N ALA A 51 1.56 -14.34 4.89
CA ALA A 51 1.48 -15.38 5.90
C ALA A 51 0.95 -16.68 5.28
N GLU A 52 0.72 -17.72 6.09
CA GLU A 52 0.16 -19.02 5.62
C GLU A 52 -1.18 -18.84 4.88
N LEU A 53 -1.98 -17.87 5.33
CA LEU A 53 -3.25 -17.50 4.72
C LEU A 53 -3.18 -16.07 4.20
N CYS A 54 -3.84 -15.81 3.08
CA CYS A 54 -4.09 -14.44 2.66
C CYS A 54 -5.08 -13.77 3.63
N ARG A 55 -5.03 -12.44 3.70
CA ARG A 55 -5.86 -11.68 4.66
C ARG A 55 -7.36 -11.92 4.47
N VAL A 56 -7.79 -12.19 3.23
CA VAL A 56 -9.18 -12.53 2.91
C VAL A 56 -9.56 -13.87 3.55
N CYS A 57 -8.79 -14.94 3.33
CA CYS A 57 -9.04 -16.24 3.92
C CYS A 57 -8.97 -16.22 5.46
N GLU A 58 -8.06 -15.43 6.05
CA GLU A 58 -8.02 -15.23 7.51
C GLU A 58 -9.32 -14.64 8.04
N PHE A 59 -9.88 -13.64 7.37
CA PHE A 59 -11.13 -13.03 7.79
C PHE A 59 -12.30 -14.00 7.64
N LEU A 60 -12.38 -14.74 6.53
CA LEU A 60 -13.42 -15.73 6.30
C LEU A 60 -13.44 -16.81 7.40
N ARG A 61 -12.27 -17.28 7.86
CA ARG A 61 -12.17 -18.26 8.96
C ARG A 61 -12.62 -17.73 10.32
N ARG A 62 -12.62 -16.41 10.54
CA ARG A 62 -13.02 -15.79 11.82
C ARG A 62 -14.51 -15.55 11.93
N ILE A 63 -15.21 -15.54 10.80
CA ILE A 63 -16.66 -15.31 10.73
C ILE A 63 -17.43 -16.60 10.42
N SER A 64 -16.73 -17.70 10.13
CA SER A 64 -17.26 -19.05 9.96
C SER A 64 -17.33 -19.80 11.28
#